data_AF-A0A7J8PGQ2-F1
#
_entry.id   AF-A0A7J8PGQ2-F1
#
_cell.length_a   1.000
_cell.length_b   1.000
_cell.length_c   1.000
_cell.angle_alpha   90.00
_cell.angle_beta   90.00
_cell.angle_gamma   90.00
#
_symmetry.space_group_name_H-M   'P 1'
#
loop_
_entity.id
_entity.type
_entity.pdbx_description
1 polymer ?
#
loop_
_entity_poly.entity_id
_entity_poly.type
_entity_poly.pdbx_seq_one_letter_code
_entity_poly.pdbx_strand_id
1 'polypeptide(L)'
;MLLGHSDSYTRDKQMQVTIAYNHFGEGLIQRMPRCRHGYFHVVNNDYTHWEMYAIGGSANPTINSQGNRYAAPTNPFAKEVTKRVDTAEGQWKSWNWRSEGDLLLNGAYFTPSGAGASASYARASSLGAKSSSMVGAMTSNAGALPCRRGKQC
;
A
#
# COMPACT_ATOMS: atom_id res chain seq x y z
N MET A 1 -3.60 6.62 7.05
CA MET A 1 -4.62 6.73 5.97
C MET A 1 -5.62 5.58 6.04
N LEU A 2 -6.91 5.87 6.18
CA LEU A 2 -7.99 4.85 6.25
C LEU A 2 -8.91 5.00 5.03
N LEU A 3 -9.10 3.92 4.26
CA LEU A 3 -9.94 3.89 3.07
C LEU A 3 -11.07 2.87 3.28
N GLY A 4 -12.27 3.40 3.54
CA GLY A 4 -13.45 2.64 3.97
C GLY A 4 -13.55 2.59 5.50
N HIS A 5 -14.67 3.09 6.04
CA HIS A 5 -14.80 3.36 7.47
C HIS A 5 -15.27 2.14 8.30
N SER A 6 -16.14 1.30 7.72
CA SER A 6 -16.81 0.18 8.39
C SER A 6 -16.75 -1.10 7.56
N ASP A 7 -16.56 -2.23 8.24
CA ASP A 7 -16.58 -3.58 7.65
C ASP A 7 -17.99 -3.99 7.17
N SER A 8 -19.05 -3.31 7.65
CA SER A 8 -20.44 -3.55 7.26
C SER A 8 -20.92 -2.67 6.11
N TYR A 9 -20.15 -1.65 5.69
CA TYR A 9 -20.58 -0.69 4.68
C TYR A 9 -20.22 -1.16 3.27
N THR A 10 -21.02 -2.09 2.76
CA THR A 10 -20.74 -2.81 1.50
C THR A 10 -20.77 -1.95 0.24
N ARG A 11 -21.24 -0.70 0.31
CA ARG A 11 -21.19 0.25 -0.83
C ARG A 11 -19.75 0.60 -1.22
N ASP A 12 -18.79 0.50 -0.29
CA ASP A 12 -17.36 0.73 -0.57
C ASP A 12 -16.73 -0.36 -1.47
N LYS A 13 -17.45 -1.45 -1.81
CA LYS A 13 -16.99 -2.43 -2.80
C LYS A 13 -16.73 -1.83 -4.19
N GLN A 14 -17.34 -0.68 -4.49
CA GLN A 14 -17.14 0.04 -5.74
C GLN A 14 -15.98 1.05 -5.67
N MET A 15 -15.45 1.30 -4.48
CA MET A 15 -14.34 2.22 -4.28
C MET A 15 -13.10 1.73 -5.03
N GLN A 16 -12.47 2.63 -5.76
CA GLN A 16 -11.22 2.41 -6.47
C GLN A 16 -10.28 3.54 -6.11
N VAL A 17 -9.10 3.21 -5.57
CA VAL A 17 -8.13 4.22 -5.14
C VAL A 17 -6.76 3.85 -5.68
N THR A 18 -6.05 4.84 -6.20
CA THR A 18 -4.65 4.74 -6.56
C THR A 18 -3.82 5.54 -5.57
N ILE A 19 -2.85 4.88 -4.94
CA ILE A 19 -1.85 5.48 -4.07
C ILE A 19 -0.54 5.39 -4.84
N ALA A 20 -0.06 6.54 -5.33
CA ALA A 20 1.12 6.60 -6.18
C ALA A 20 2.07 7.74 -5.80
N TYR A 21 3.37 7.48 -5.94
CA TYR A 21 4.44 8.47 -5.80
C TYR A 21 4.47 9.20 -4.44
N ASN A 22 4.00 8.54 -3.39
CA ASN A 22 4.07 9.06 -2.02
C ASN A 22 5.38 8.63 -1.36
N HIS A 23 5.89 9.47 -0.47
CA HIS A 23 6.91 9.09 0.51
C HIS A 23 6.25 8.96 1.89
N PHE A 24 6.14 7.72 2.37
CA PHE A 24 5.71 7.38 3.72
C PHE A 24 6.96 7.23 4.61
N GLY A 25 7.34 8.33 5.24
CA GLY A 25 8.56 8.43 6.03
C GLY A 25 8.45 7.91 7.47
N GLU A 26 9.49 8.22 8.26
CA GLU A 26 9.66 7.77 9.63
C GLU A 26 8.59 8.30 10.59
N GLY A 27 8.36 7.58 11.69
CA GLY A 27 7.35 7.93 12.71
C GLY A 27 5.92 7.55 12.32
N LEU A 28 5.71 6.97 11.13
CA LEU A 28 4.41 6.44 10.74
C LEU A 28 4.21 5.04 11.34
N ILE A 29 3.23 4.94 12.24
CA ILE A 29 2.97 3.69 12.95
C ILE A 29 2.38 2.62 12.02
N GLN A 30 1.35 3.00 11.24
CA GLN A 30 0.54 2.07 10.46
C GLN A 30 -0.38 2.74 9.44
N ARG A 31 -1.08 1.93 8.63
CA ARG A 31 -2.20 2.32 7.77
C ARG A 31 -1.77 3.20 6.59
N MET A 32 -0.85 2.69 5.79
CA MET A 32 -0.35 3.33 4.57
C MET A 32 -0.58 2.42 3.34
N PRO A 33 -1.83 2.17 2.91
CA PRO A 33 -3.11 2.45 3.57
C PRO A 33 -3.59 1.33 4.53
N ARG A 34 -4.68 1.59 5.27
CA ARG A 34 -5.60 0.53 5.72
C ARG A 34 -6.88 0.56 4.89
N CYS A 35 -7.19 -0.55 4.24
CA CYS A 35 -8.25 -0.66 3.23
C CYS A 35 -9.42 -1.54 3.66
N ARG A 36 -10.60 -1.26 3.11
CA ARG A 36 -11.79 -2.13 3.20
C ARG A 36 -12.51 -2.22 1.88
N HIS A 37 -13.01 -3.41 1.57
CA HIS A 37 -13.85 -3.75 0.41
C HIS A 37 -13.26 -3.48 -1.00
N GLY A 38 -12.99 -2.23 -1.36
CA GLY A 38 -12.69 -1.79 -2.72
C GLY A 38 -11.40 -2.32 -3.36
N TYR A 39 -10.99 -1.68 -4.44
CA TYR A 39 -9.80 -2.00 -5.23
C TYR A 39 -8.73 -0.92 -5.00
N PHE A 40 -7.54 -1.34 -4.64
CA PHE A 40 -6.47 -0.44 -4.27
C PHE A 40 -5.23 -0.74 -5.08
N HIS A 41 -4.82 0.23 -5.89
CA HIS A 41 -3.55 0.21 -6.58
C HIS A 41 -2.52 0.96 -5.73
N VAL A 42 -1.55 0.25 -5.16
CA VAL A 42 -0.45 0.83 -4.41
C VAL A 42 0.79 0.73 -5.28
N VAL A 43 1.20 1.83 -5.91
CA VAL A 43 2.21 1.79 -6.98
C VAL A 43 3.31 2.84 -6.82
N ASN A 44 4.57 2.39 -6.92
CA ASN A 44 5.75 3.27 -6.89
C ASN A 44 5.80 4.28 -5.72
N ASN A 45 5.40 3.86 -4.52
CA ASN A 45 5.58 4.64 -3.29
C ASN A 45 6.84 4.18 -2.55
N ASP A 46 7.42 5.09 -1.76
CA ASP A 46 8.56 4.80 -0.88
C ASP A 46 8.08 4.69 0.58
N TYR A 47 8.38 3.58 1.24
CA TYR A 47 8.02 3.31 2.62
C TYR A 47 9.27 3.11 3.46
N THR A 48 9.38 3.90 4.52
CA THR A 48 10.58 3.97 5.34
C THR A 48 10.22 3.85 6.82
N HIS A 49 10.70 2.80 7.49
CA HIS A 49 10.64 2.61 8.94
C HIS A 49 9.22 2.73 9.57
N TRP A 50 8.26 1.91 9.12
CA TRP A 50 6.98 1.79 9.82
C TRP A 50 7.13 1.10 11.18
N GLU A 51 6.25 1.36 12.15
CA GLU A 51 6.37 0.74 13.48
C GLU A 51 5.59 -0.57 13.63
N MET A 52 4.46 -0.73 12.93
CA MET A 52 3.59 -1.90 13.05
C MET A 52 3.36 -2.64 11.72
N TYR A 53 2.88 -1.93 10.68
CA TYR A 53 2.75 -2.45 9.31
C TYR A 53 2.63 -1.30 8.33
N ALA A 54 3.03 -1.49 7.07
CA ALA A 54 2.81 -0.50 6.03
C ALA A 54 1.36 -0.58 5.52
N ILE A 55 0.99 -1.70 4.90
CA ILE A 55 -0.30 -1.90 4.24
C ILE A 55 -1.17 -2.83 5.07
N GLY A 56 -2.43 -2.48 5.28
CA GLY A 56 -3.35 -3.35 5.99
C GLY A 56 -4.78 -3.29 5.49
N GLY A 57 -5.64 -4.12 6.07
CA GLY A 57 -7.05 -4.12 5.71
C GLY A 57 -7.89 -5.12 6.47
N SER A 58 -9.21 -4.92 6.36
CA SER A 58 -10.25 -5.83 6.81
C SER A 58 -11.41 -5.83 5.82
N ALA A 59 -12.35 -6.77 5.92
CA ALA A 59 -13.51 -6.86 5.03
C ALA A 59 -13.17 -7.03 3.52
N ASN A 60 -12.17 -7.87 3.22
CA ASN A 60 -11.82 -8.33 1.86
C ASN A 60 -11.56 -7.24 0.81
N PRO A 61 -10.59 -6.32 1.04
CA PRO A 61 -10.14 -5.41 -0.01
C PRO A 61 -9.26 -6.16 -1.02
N THR A 62 -9.28 -5.73 -2.27
CA THR A 62 -8.29 -6.16 -3.27
C THR A 62 -7.12 -5.18 -3.27
N ILE A 63 -5.92 -5.65 -2.95
CA ILE A 63 -4.71 -4.84 -2.88
C ILE A 63 -3.73 -5.30 -3.94
N ASN A 64 -3.41 -4.37 -4.84
CA ASN A 64 -2.41 -4.53 -5.88
C ASN A 64 -1.18 -3.67 -5.54
N SER A 65 -0.14 -4.26 -4.95
CA SER A 65 1.14 -3.58 -4.71
C SER A 65 2.08 -3.81 -5.89
N GLN A 66 2.53 -2.74 -6.55
CA GLN A 66 3.45 -2.82 -7.69
C GLN A 66 4.58 -1.80 -7.65
N GLY A 67 5.83 -2.25 -7.83
CA GLY A 67 6.99 -1.37 -8.00
C GLY A 67 7.28 -0.41 -6.84
N ASN A 68 6.75 -0.65 -5.64
CA ASN A 68 7.04 0.14 -4.45
C ASN A 68 8.42 -0.21 -3.88
N ARG A 69 8.91 0.63 -2.97
CA ARG A 69 10.09 0.36 -2.17
C ARG A 69 9.70 0.29 -0.70
N TYR A 70 9.99 -0.83 -0.05
CA TYR A 70 9.71 -1.06 1.37
C TYR A 70 11.01 -1.28 2.15
N ALA A 71 11.44 -0.26 2.90
CA ALA A 71 12.54 -0.36 3.85
C ALA A 71 11.99 -0.59 5.25
N ALA A 72 11.98 -1.86 5.68
CA ALA A 72 11.50 -2.23 7.00
C ALA A 72 12.33 -1.58 8.13
N PRO A 73 11.73 -1.36 9.31
CA PRO A 73 12.45 -0.90 10.50
C PRO A 73 13.49 -1.91 10.99
N THR A 74 14.38 -1.48 11.89
CA THR A 74 15.33 -2.39 12.58
C THR A 74 14.62 -3.42 13.47
N ASN A 75 13.45 -3.07 14.02
CA ASN A 75 12.64 -3.96 14.84
C ASN A 75 12.31 -5.28 14.10
N PRO A 76 12.74 -6.45 14.60
CA PRO A 76 12.50 -7.74 13.94
C PRO A 76 11.03 -8.14 13.91
N PHE A 77 10.18 -7.56 14.76
CA PHE A 77 8.75 -7.86 14.81
C PHE A 77 7.91 -7.04 13.82
N ALA A 78 8.52 -6.10 13.10
CA ALA A 78 7.86 -5.19 12.16
C ALA A 78 8.39 -5.35 10.72
N LYS A 79 8.74 -6.58 10.33
CA LYS A 79 9.27 -6.90 8.98
C LYS A 79 8.19 -7.17 7.94
N GLU A 80 7.01 -7.59 8.37
CA GLU A 80 5.90 -7.81 7.45
C GLU A 80 5.31 -6.48 6.99
N VAL A 81 5.28 -6.28 5.66
CA VAL A 81 4.65 -5.11 5.03
C VAL A 81 3.15 -5.12 5.27
N THR A 82 2.53 -6.30 5.30
CA THR A 82 1.09 -6.51 5.28
C THR A 82 0.50 -6.86 6.65
N LYS A 83 -0.71 -6.35 6.94
CA LYS A 83 -1.48 -6.77 8.12
C LYS A 83 -2.97 -6.96 7.81
N ARG A 84 -3.46 -8.20 7.98
CA ARG A 84 -4.89 -8.49 7.99
C ARG A 84 -5.43 -8.23 9.40
N VAL A 85 -6.29 -7.24 9.53
CA VAL A 85 -6.72 -6.71 10.83
C VAL A 85 -7.95 -7.49 11.31
N ASP A 86 -7.90 -7.97 12.55
CA ASP A 86 -9.00 -8.66 13.24
C ASP A 86 -9.63 -9.82 12.44
N THR A 87 -8.83 -10.50 11.62
CA THR A 87 -9.31 -11.54 10.70
C THR A 87 -8.47 -12.80 10.81
N ALA A 88 -9.10 -13.94 11.02
CA ALA A 88 -8.43 -15.24 11.09
C ALA A 88 -7.89 -15.67 9.70
N GLU A 89 -6.80 -16.44 9.71
CA GLU A 89 -6.13 -16.89 8.48
C GLU A 89 -7.04 -17.63 7.50
N GLY A 90 -7.92 -18.49 7.99
CA GLY A 90 -8.91 -19.19 7.14
C GLY A 90 -9.87 -18.25 6.39
N GLN A 91 -10.07 -17.03 6.90
CA GLN A 91 -10.97 -16.04 6.30
C GLN A 91 -10.26 -15.17 5.26
N TRP A 92 -9.04 -14.72 5.54
CA TRP A 92 -8.34 -13.78 4.64
C TRP A 92 -7.51 -14.45 3.55
N LYS A 93 -7.22 -15.75 3.63
CA LYS A 93 -6.46 -16.48 2.60
C LYS A 93 -7.04 -16.34 1.19
N SER A 94 -8.36 -16.17 1.07
CA SER A 94 -9.05 -15.96 -0.20
C SER A 94 -9.00 -14.52 -0.73
N TRP A 95 -8.54 -13.56 0.08
CA TRP A 95 -8.50 -12.14 -0.30
C TRP A 95 -7.38 -11.88 -1.28
N ASN A 96 -7.62 -11.02 -2.28
CA ASN A 96 -6.67 -10.78 -3.38
C ASN A 96 -5.64 -9.72 -3.01
N TRP A 97 -4.51 -10.12 -2.43
CA TRP A 97 -3.39 -9.25 -2.09
C TRP A 97 -2.15 -9.72 -2.83
N ARG A 98 -1.61 -8.89 -3.71
CA ARG A 98 -0.40 -9.20 -4.49
C ARG A 98 0.67 -8.14 -4.33
N SER A 99 1.92 -8.58 -4.54
CA SER A 99 3.14 -7.77 -4.63
C SER A 99 3.86 -8.16 -5.92
N GLU A 100 4.17 -7.18 -6.77
CA GLU A 100 4.81 -7.40 -8.07
C GLU A 100 5.87 -6.32 -8.35
N GLY A 101 7.13 -6.71 -8.54
CA GLY A 101 8.23 -5.76 -8.80
C GLY A 101 8.58 -4.84 -7.60
N ASP A 102 8.00 -5.08 -6.43
CA ASP A 102 8.32 -4.35 -5.20
C ASP A 102 9.76 -4.65 -4.74
N LEU A 103 10.47 -3.62 -4.28
CA LEU A 103 11.79 -3.74 -3.67
C LEU A 103 11.65 -3.86 -2.16
N LEU A 104 12.04 -5.00 -1.61
CA LEU A 104 11.96 -5.33 -0.19
C LEU A 104 13.35 -5.24 0.44
N LEU A 105 13.53 -4.31 1.38
CA LEU A 105 14.82 -4.02 2.01
C LEU A 105 14.78 -4.27 3.51
N ASN A 106 15.95 -4.50 4.11
CA ASN A 106 16.11 -4.70 5.55
C ASN A 106 15.24 -5.85 6.10
N GLY A 107 15.10 -6.94 5.35
CA GLY A 107 14.28 -8.09 5.73
C GLY A 107 12.77 -7.87 5.61
N ALA A 108 12.32 -6.79 4.97
CA ALA A 108 10.91 -6.61 4.64
C ALA A 108 10.40 -7.82 3.84
N TYR A 109 9.16 -8.22 4.10
CA TYR A 109 8.49 -9.21 3.25
C TYR A 109 7.01 -8.90 3.11
N PHE A 110 6.44 -9.34 1.98
CA PHE A 110 5.02 -9.21 1.70
C PHE A 110 4.41 -10.61 1.68
N THR A 111 3.42 -10.87 2.53
CA THR A 111 2.64 -12.12 2.48
C THR A 111 1.48 -11.95 1.49
N PRO A 112 1.51 -12.58 0.29
CA PRO A 112 0.40 -12.50 -0.67
C PRO A 112 -0.76 -13.43 -0.28
N SER A 113 -1.92 -13.24 -0.91
CA SER A 113 -3.10 -14.11 -0.75
C SER A 113 -4.02 -14.04 -1.97
N GLY A 114 -4.97 -14.98 -2.03
CA GLY A 114 -5.95 -15.07 -3.11
C GLY A 114 -5.42 -15.79 -4.36
N ALA A 115 -6.30 -15.95 -5.35
CA ALA A 115 -6.06 -16.79 -6.52
C ALA A 115 -5.23 -16.10 -7.63
N GLY A 116 -4.71 -14.90 -7.39
CA GLY A 116 -3.95 -14.18 -8.43
C GLY A 116 -4.80 -13.67 -9.61
N ALA A 117 -6.15 -13.64 -9.49
CA ALA A 117 -7.05 -13.42 -10.61
C ALA A 117 -6.85 -12.04 -11.29
N SER A 118 -6.50 -12.06 -12.58
CA SER A 118 -6.18 -10.87 -13.36
C SER A 118 -7.32 -9.85 -13.43
N ALA A 119 -8.58 -10.28 -13.49
CA ALA A 119 -9.73 -9.38 -13.59
C ALA A 119 -9.93 -8.48 -12.35
N SER A 120 -9.68 -9.01 -11.15
CA SER A 120 -9.75 -8.20 -9.92
C SER A 120 -8.63 -7.18 -9.86
N TYR A 121 -7.43 -7.57 -10.27
CA TYR A 121 -6.29 -6.67 -10.29
C TYR A 121 -6.33 -5.67 -11.45
N ALA A 122 -6.95 -6.01 -12.59
CA ALA A 122 -7.19 -5.06 -13.68
C ALA A 122 -8.07 -3.89 -13.22
N ARG A 123 -9.06 -4.13 -12.35
CA ARG A 123 -9.83 -3.07 -11.69
C ARG A 123 -9.01 -2.28 -10.65
N ALA A 124 -8.00 -2.93 -10.06
CA ALA A 124 -7.06 -2.31 -9.14
C ALA A 124 -5.79 -1.79 -9.86
N SER A 125 -5.82 -1.62 -11.17
CA SER A 125 -4.70 -1.10 -11.96
C SER A 125 -5.15 0.12 -12.73
N SER A 126 -4.47 1.24 -12.52
CA SER A 126 -4.79 2.54 -13.12
C SER A 126 -3.66 3.11 -13.97
N LEU A 127 -2.43 2.63 -13.76
CA LEU A 127 -1.24 2.99 -14.53
C LEU A 127 -0.22 1.83 -14.49
N GLY A 128 0.75 1.84 -15.41
CA GLY A 128 1.84 0.88 -15.40
C GLY A 128 2.87 1.18 -14.30
N ALA A 129 3.29 0.16 -13.56
CA ALA A 129 4.33 0.30 -12.56
C ALA A 129 5.70 0.53 -13.22
N LYS A 130 6.46 1.48 -12.68
CA LYS A 130 7.88 1.69 -13.00
C LYS A 130 8.76 0.82 -12.11
N SER A 131 10.03 0.66 -12.49
CA SER A 131 11.02 -0.06 -11.67
C SER A 131 11.09 0.53 -10.26
N SER A 132 11.08 -0.34 -9.24
CA SER A 132 11.23 0.05 -7.84
C SER A 132 12.57 0.73 -7.54
N SER A 133 13.60 0.50 -8.36
CA SER A 133 14.88 1.23 -8.29
C SER A 133 14.75 2.73 -8.56
N MET A 134 13.72 3.17 -9.29
CA MET A 134 13.49 4.60 -9.57
C MET A 134 12.68 5.30 -8.47
N VAL A 135 12.13 4.56 -7.49
CA VAL A 135 11.17 5.10 -6.51
C VAL A 135 11.76 6.28 -5.75
N GLY A 136 12.99 6.16 -5.24
CA GLY A 136 13.62 7.26 -4.51
C GLY A 136 13.75 8.56 -5.33
N ALA A 137 13.97 8.47 -6.66
CA ALA A 137 13.96 9.65 -7.52
C ALA A 137 12.54 10.15 -7.77
N MET A 138 11.57 9.26 -8.01
CA MET A 138 10.16 9.61 -8.28
C MET A 138 9.48 10.27 -7.08
N THR A 139 9.86 9.90 -5.85
CA THR A 139 9.26 10.43 -4.61
C THR A 139 10.11 11.52 -3.95
N SER A 140 11.23 11.92 -4.57
CA SER A 140 12.15 12.94 -4.02
C SER A 140 11.50 14.31 -3.78
N ASN A 141 10.51 14.65 -4.59
CA ASN A 141 9.74 15.90 -4.49
C ASN A 141 8.35 15.68 -3.88
N ALA A 142 8.11 14.57 -3.18
CA ALA A 142 6.85 14.33 -2.50
C ALA A 142 6.62 15.39 -1.41
N GLY A 143 5.39 15.89 -1.31
CA GLY A 143 5.01 16.92 -0.34
C GLY A 143 4.49 18.19 -1.01
N ALA A 144 4.39 19.27 -0.23
CA ALA A 144 3.98 20.56 -0.74
C ALA A 144 5.04 21.14 -1.68
N LEU A 145 4.60 21.81 -2.74
CA LEU A 145 5.51 22.54 -3.62
C LEU A 145 6.24 23.64 -2.82
N PRO A 146 7.54 23.87 -3.09
CA PRO A 146 8.28 24.97 -2.49
C PRO A 146 7.75 26.31 -3.01
N CYS A 147 6.86 26.92 -2.23
CA CYS A 147 6.20 28.18 -2.56
C CYS A 147 7.03 29.40 -2.16
N ARG A 148 7.05 30.42 -3.01
CA ARG A 148 7.63 31.74 -2.69
C ARG A 148 6.53 32.79 -2.60
N ARG A 149 6.57 33.63 -1.57
CA ARG A 149 5.61 34.73 -1.39
C ARG A 149 5.55 35.59 -2.66
N GLY A 150 4.34 35.83 -3.17
CA GLY A 150 4.10 36.64 -4.37
C GLY A 150 4.31 35.91 -5.70
N LYS A 151 4.58 34.59 -5.70
CA LYS A 151 4.57 33.76 -6.91
C LYS A 151 3.54 32.65 -6.78
N GLN A 152 2.90 32.32 -7.90
CA GLN A 152 2.00 31.18 -7.95
C GLN A 152 2.78 29.87 -7.76
N CYS A 153 2.16 28.98 -7.00
CA CYS A 153 2.41 27.55 -6.99
C CYS A 153 1.22 26.89 -7.71
#